data_AF-A0AAN9CLQ0-F1
#
_entry.id   AF-A0AAN9CLQ0-F1
#
_cell.length_a   1.000
_cell.length_b   1.000
_cell.length_c   1.000
_cell.angle_alpha   90.00
_cell.angle_beta   90.00
_cell.angle_gamma   90.00
#
_symmetry.space_group_name_H-M   'P 1'
#
loop_
_entity.id
_entity.type
_entity.pdbx_description
1 polymer ?
#
loop_
_entity_poly.entity_id
_entity_poly.type
_entity_poly.pdbx_seq_one_letter_code
_entity_poly.pdbx_strand_id
1 'polypeptide(L)'
;MDPEVSLMLHCEPLQALGEHQTHIEISDRFNRQSFPEIEQHIEAVWSDRATQEPWLFNGAKFRLHSAMLSVMENGPMGEQAVQNKGDQLESGDTSSDRLTKDEQSCVLNLQLGLTCYKDYLGTNWSREAANLQSHGRNERADPQAFLAQPLGVGAVMATADGDVVLLRRSQKVAEAAGLLDIPGGHPEPKMVCPEVSEEAICVELLQGKERAVVSEIFSSVCAEISDEVNVPVSSLSKPLFMGIALNHTSAGRPSAEFYVRCTLTSEEVRDFYRRGGPEAHESTDILFLSRAKMLQLSDRSPLWSEMCPSAKGAVLLYQRVMPE
;
A
#
# COMPACT_ATOMS: atom_id res chain seq x y z
N MET A 1 16.26 14.28 -6.30
CA MET A 1 14.96 13.87 -5.74
C MET A 1 13.98 13.93 -6.88
N ASP A 2 13.41 12.79 -7.22
CA ASP A 2 12.48 12.64 -8.33
C ASP A 2 11.16 13.36 -8.01
N PRO A 3 10.69 14.32 -8.83
CA PRO A 3 9.47 15.06 -8.55
C PRO A 3 8.19 14.22 -8.71
N GLU A 4 8.26 13.05 -9.34
CA GLU A 4 7.10 12.19 -9.60
C GLU A 4 6.66 11.38 -8.37
N VAL A 5 7.53 11.26 -7.35
CA VAL A 5 7.28 10.40 -6.20
C VAL A 5 7.74 11.04 -4.88
N SER A 6 6.99 10.84 -3.81
CA SER A 6 7.43 11.16 -2.45
C SER A 6 6.94 10.12 -1.44
N LEU A 7 7.62 10.01 -0.31
CA LEU A 7 7.17 9.17 0.80
C LEU A 7 6.27 9.97 1.74
N MET A 8 5.04 9.50 1.94
CA MET A 8 4.12 10.06 2.94
C MET A 8 4.44 9.51 4.34
N LEU A 9 4.76 8.22 4.42
CA LEU A 9 5.04 7.51 5.65
C LEU A 9 6.06 6.41 5.38
N HIS A 10 6.97 6.15 6.30
CA HIS A 10 7.84 4.98 6.26
C HIS A 10 8.03 4.45 7.68
N CYS A 11 8.16 3.13 7.81
CA CYS A 11 8.58 2.50 9.05
C CYS A 11 10.06 2.82 9.34
N GLU A 12 10.50 2.55 10.56
CA GLU A 12 11.92 2.61 10.89
C GLU A 12 12.68 1.43 10.27
N PRO A 13 14.01 1.56 10.06
CA PRO A 13 14.86 0.47 9.60
C PRO A 13 14.61 -0.84 10.36
N LEU A 14 14.39 -1.92 9.61
CA LEU A 14 14.15 -3.28 10.10
C LEU A 14 12.89 -3.42 10.97
N GLN A 15 11.97 -2.46 10.92
CA GLN A 15 10.74 -2.42 11.72
C GLN A 15 9.48 -2.36 10.84
N ALA A 16 9.50 -3.04 9.69
CA ALA A 16 8.31 -3.22 8.86
C ALA A 16 7.19 -3.91 9.67
N LEU A 17 5.95 -3.47 9.48
CA LEU A 17 4.84 -3.83 10.36
C LEU A 17 4.00 -4.96 9.77
N GLY A 18 3.59 -5.90 10.61
CA GLY A 18 2.63 -6.93 10.21
C GLY A 18 1.18 -6.47 10.34
N GLU A 19 0.26 -7.27 9.79
CA GLU A 19 -1.18 -7.07 9.84
C GLU A 19 -1.72 -6.79 11.27
N HIS A 20 -1.25 -7.55 12.25
CA HIS A 20 -1.63 -7.42 13.66
C HIS A 20 -1.26 -6.08 14.31
N GLN A 21 -0.28 -5.36 13.75
CA GLN A 21 0.18 -4.04 14.21
C GLN A 21 -0.54 -2.89 13.48
N THR A 22 -1.55 -3.19 12.68
CA THR A 22 -2.30 -2.20 11.93
C THR A 22 -3.71 -2.05 12.51
N HIS A 23 -4.09 -0.80 12.75
CA HIS A 23 -5.43 -0.38 13.10
C HIS A 23 -5.95 0.57 12.03
N ILE A 24 -7.26 0.56 11.84
CA ILE A 24 -7.92 1.51 10.95
C ILE A 24 -9.05 2.20 11.68
N GLU A 25 -9.38 3.38 11.18
CA GLU A 25 -10.64 4.03 11.42
C GLU A 25 -11.33 4.25 10.08
N ILE A 26 -12.56 3.76 9.93
CA ILE A 26 -13.35 3.94 8.72
C ILE A 26 -14.53 4.89 8.98
N SER A 27 -14.64 5.96 8.18
CA SER A 27 -15.66 7.00 8.37
C SER A 27 -15.91 7.77 7.08
N ASP A 28 -17.16 8.17 6.88
CA ASP A 28 -17.61 9.07 5.81
C ASP A 28 -16.90 10.43 5.80
N ARG A 29 -16.49 10.94 6.97
CA ARG A 29 -15.70 12.18 7.09
C ARG A 29 -14.32 12.09 6.43
N PHE A 30 -13.86 10.87 6.14
CA PHE A 30 -12.63 10.60 5.42
C PHE A 30 -12.87 10.40 3.91
N ASN A 31 -14.11 10.55 3.43
CA ASN A 31 -14.41 10.55 2.00
C ASN A 31 -13.94 11.84 1.34
N ARG A 32 -13.92 11.81 0.01
CA ARG A 32 -13.69 13.01 -0.82
C ARG A 32 -14.78 14.04 -0.51
N GLN A 33 -14.38 15.30 -0.40
CA GLN A 33 -15.33 16.40 -0.31
C GLN A 33 -15.86 16.76 -1.70
N SER A 34 -17.15 17.07 -1.78
CA SER A 34 -17.84 17.38 -3.03
C SER A 34 -18.29 18.84 -3.09
N PHE A 35 -18.37 19.38 -4.30
CA PHE A 35 -19.10 20.61 -4.62
C PHE A 35 -19.80 20.44 -5.99
N PRO A 36 -20.91 21.16 -6.26
CA PRO A 36 -21.77 20.85 -7.40
C PRO A 36 -21.05 20.79 -8.75
N GLU A 37 -20.10 21.69 -8.99
CA GLU A 37 -19.36 21.80 -10.24
C GLU A 37 -18.44 20.58 -10.48
N ILE A 38 -17.79 20.05 -9.43
CA ILE A 38 -16.95 18.86 -9.60
C ILE A 38 -17.78 17.59 -9.79
N GLU A 39 -18.95 17.46 -9.15
CA GLU A 39 -19.81 16.29 -9.38
C GLU A 39 -20.36 16.26 -10.81
N GLN A 40 -20.73 17.41 -11.36
CA GLN A 40 -21.14 17.52 -12.78
C GLN A 40 -20.01 17.13 -13.73
N HIS A 41 -18.79 17.55 -13.43
CA HIS A 41 -17.61 17.20 -14.21
C HIS A 41 -17.29 15.70 -14.14
N ILE A 42 -17.32 15.09 -12.94
CA ILE A 42 -17.11 13.64 -12.76
C ILE A 42 -18.16 12.85 -13.57
N GLU A 43 -19.43 13.25 -13.52
CA GLU A 43 -20.49 12.59 -14.30
C GLU A 43 -20.27 12.70 -15.81
N ALA A 44 -19.85 13.87 -16.29
CA ALA A 44 -19.55 14.09 -17.70
C ALA A 44 -18.38 13.21 -18.17
N VAL A 45 -17.26 13.21 -17.42
CA VAL A 45 -16.09 12.37 -17.72
C VAL A 45 -16.47 10.90 -17.74
N TRP A 46 -17.26 10.44 -16.78
CA TRP A 46 -17.71 9.06 -16.72
C TRP A 46 -18.65 8.68 -17.87
N SER A 47 -19.63 9.52 -18.17
CA SER A 47 -20.59 9.29 -19.25
C SER A 47 -19.90 9.18 -20.62
N ASP A 48 -18.95 10.08 -20.88
CA ASP A 48 -18.14 10.05 -22.11
C ASP A 48 -17.31 8.78 -22.20
N ARG A 49 -16.68 8.38 -21.08
CA ARG A 49 -15.85 7.18 -20.99
C ARG A 49 -16.66 5.91 -21.18
N ALA A 50 -17.78 5.75 -20.46
CA ALA A 50 -18.67 4.59 -20.56
C ALA A 50 -19.30 4.47 -21.95
N THR A 51 -19.50 5.59 -22.67
CA THR A 51 -19.96 5.57 -24.07
C THR A 51 -18.90 4.98 -25.02
N GLN A 52 -17.63 5.28 -24.79
CA GLN A 52 -16.52 4.78 -25.60
C GLN A 52 -16.13 3.34 -25.25
N GLU A 53 -16.22 2.99 -23.97
CA GLU A 53 -15.77 1.71 -23.41
C GLU A 53 -16.92 1.09 -22.59
N PRO A 54 -17.98 0.55 -23.22
CA PRO A 54 -19.20 0.11 -22.54
C PRO A 54 -19.02 -1.13 -21.66
N TRP A 55 -17.85 -1.75 -21.69
CA TRP A 55 -17.48 -2.85 -20.79
C TRP A 55 -16.93 -2.35 -19.44
N LEU A 56 -16.65 -1.05 -19.29
CA LEU A 56 -16.22 -0.49 -18.02
C LEU A 56 -17.34 -0.54 -16.99
N PHE A 57 -16.97 -0.85 -15.75
CA PHE A 57 -17.83 -0.79 -14.59
C PHE A 57 -17.19 0.09 -13.51
N ASN A 58 -18.02 0.64 -12.62
CA ASN A 58 -17.53 1.44 -11.50
C ASN A 58 -17.35 0.54 -10.28
N GLY A 59 -16.10 0.39 -9.80
CA GLY A 59 -15.79 -0.35 -8.57
C GLY A 59 -15.54 0.57 -7.39
N ALA A 60 -16.03 0.19 -6.22
CA ALA A 60 -15.71 0.85 -4.95
C ALA A 60 -14.23 0.62 -4.60
N LYS A 61 -13.61 1.61 -3.96
CA LYS A 61 -12.21 1.56 -3.52
C LYS A 61 -12.07 2.21 -2.14
N PHE A 62 -11.09 1.77 -1.36
CA PHE A 62 -10.71 2.48 -0.14
C PHE A 62 -10.06 3.82 -0.49
N ARG A 63 -10.46 4.90 0.17
CA ARG A 63 -9.80 6.21 0.09
C ARG A 63 -8.88 6.37 1.28
N LEU A 64 -7.59 6.64 1.06
CA LEU A 64 -6.70 7.01 2.16
C LEU A 64 -6.88 8.50 2.48
N HIS A 65 -7.24 8.81 3.72
CA HIS A 65 -7.28 10.18 4.24
C HIS A 65 -5.98 10.53 4.96
N SER A 66 -5.53 9.69 5.90
CA SER A 66 -4.27 9.89 6.61
C SER A 66 -3.68 8.57 7.12
N ALA A 67 -2.41 8.59 7.46
CA ALA A 67 -1.71 7.46 8.07
C ALA A 67 -0.72 7.99 9.11
N MET A 68 -0.63 7.31 10.25
CA MET A 68 0.28 7.67 11.34
C MET A 68 0.89 6.44 11.99
N LEU A 69 2.16 6.54 12.36
CA LEU A 69 2.83 5.57 13.23
C LEU A 69 2.75 6.05 14.68
N SER A 70 2.38 5.16 15.60
CA SER A 70 2.33 5.42 17.04
C SER A 70 3.05 4.33 17.81
N VAL A 71 3.65 4.66 18.95
CA VAL A 71 4.25 3.69 19.87
C VAL A 71 3.17 3.20 20.84
N MET A 72 3.04 1.88 21.05
CA MET A 72 2.28 1.39 22.20
C MET A 72 3.08 1.67 23.47
N GLU A 73 2.55 2.54 24.34
CA GLU A 73 3.05 2.63 25.71
C GLU A 73 2.53 1.42 26.48
N ASN A 74 3.43 0.52 26.90
CA ASN A 74 3.10 -0.50 27.88
C ASN A 74 2.75 0.22 29.20
N GLY A 75 1.46 0.38 29.48
CA GLY A 75 1.00 0.84 30.78
C GLY A 75 1.48 -0.12 31.88
N PRO A 76 1.83 0.37 33.09
CA PRO A 76 2.28 -0.51 34.16
C PRO A 76 1.14 -1.44 34.56
N MET A 77 1.34 -2.74 34.36
CA MET A 77 0.53 -3.78 34.99
C MET A 77 0.57 -3.56 36.50
N GLY A 78 -0.58 -3.21 37.08
CA GLY A 78 -0.70 -2.93 38.51
C GLY A 78 -0.28 -4.14 39.34
N GLU A 79 0.92 -4.08 39.91
CA GLU A 79 1.32 -4.98 40.98
C GLU A 79 0.47 -4.69 42.22
N GLN A 80 -0.39 -5.65 42.57
CA GLN A 80 -0.96 -5.73 43.90
C GLN A 80 0.19 -5.96 44.90
N ALA A 81 0.59 -4.90 45.59
CA ALA A 81 1.54 -4.97 46.68
C ALA A 81 0.91 -5.70 47.89
N VAL A 82 1.27 -6.96 48.06
CA VAL A 82 1.21 -7.65 49.36
C VAL A 82 2.59 -7.52 50.00
N GLN A 83 2.71 -6.66 51.01
CA GLN A 83 3.89 -6.56 51.87
C GLN A 83 3.88 -7.69 52.92
N ASN A 84 4.97 -8.47 53.02
CA ASN A 84 5.92 -8.36 54.14
C ASN A 84 6.98 -9.48 54.22
N LYS A 85 8.24 -9.02 54.31
CA LYS A 85 9.37 -9.39 55.21
C LYS A 85 10.06 -10.76 55.13
N GLY A 86 11.40 -10.71 54.95
CA GLY A 86 12.34 -11.74 55.39
C GLY A 86 13.79 -11.59 54.87
N ASP A 87 14.60 -10.78 55.57
CA ASP A 87 16.05 -10.83 55.85
C ASP A 87 17.10 -11.66 55.05
N GLN A 88 18.24 -10.96 54.79
CA GLN A 88 19.67 -11.33 54.90
C GLN A 88 20.49 -11.95 53.72
N LEU A 89 21.49 -11.13 53.30
CA LEU A 89 22.92 -11.37 52.95
C LEU A 89 23.38 -12.69 52.29
N GLU A 90 24.00 -12.60 51.09
CA GLU A 90 25.45 -12.77 50.83
C GLU A 90 25.81 -12.79 49.32
N SER A 91 27.10 -12.60 49.07
CA SER A 91 27.89 -12.41 47.83
C SER A 91 27.68 -13.35 46.64
N GLY A 92 27.97 -12.86 45.43
CA GLY A 92 28.36 -13.74 44.30
C GLY A 92 28.31 -13.08 42.92
N ASP A 93 29.48 -12.93 42.32
CA ASP A 93 29.73 -12.56 40.92
C ASP A 93 29.03 -13.53 39.95
N THR A 94 28.37 -13.05 38.90
CA THR A 94 28.26 -13.71 37.58
C THR A 94 27.51 -12.87 36.55
N SER A 95 28.15 -12.75 35.40
CA SER A 95 27.63 -12.27 34.12
C SER A 95 26.23 -12.78 33.76
N SER A 96 25.28 -11.88 33.54
CA SER A 96 24.45 -11.85 32.34
C SER A 96 23.64 -10.55 32.28
N ASP A 97 24.22 -9.50 31.69
CA ASP A 97 23.41 -8.38 31.20
C ASP A 97 22.68 -8.86 29.94
N ARG A 98 21.58 -9.59 30.17
CA ARG A 98 20.48 -9.66 29.21
C ARG A 98 19.87 -8.26 29.17
N LEU A 99 20.39 -7.43 28.28
CA LEU A 99 19.71 -6.22 27.83
C LEU A 99 18.41 -6.66 27.15
N THR A 100 17.35 -6.76 27.94
CA THR A 100 15.96 -6.72 27.47
C THR A 100 15.77 -5.37 26.81
N LYS A 101 15.94 -5.33 25.49
CA LYS A 101 15.47 -4.23 24.68
C LYS A 101 13.95 -4.26 24.81
N ASP A 102 13.40 -3.34 25.59
CA ASP A 102 11.97 -3.04 25.55
C ASP A 102 11.65 -2.63 24.10
N GLU A 103 11.22 -3.59 23.29
CA GLU A 103 10.71 -3.32 21.95
C GLU A 103 9.38 -2.60 22.11
N GLN A 104 9.47 -1.26 22.13
CA GLN A 104 8.33 -0.39 21.91
C GLN A 104 7.65 -0.81 20.61
N SER A 105 6.50 -1.48 20.73
CA SER A 105 5.79 -2.00 19.56
C SER A 105 5.12 -0.83 18.83
N CYS A 106 5.66 -0.49 17.65
CA CYS A 106 5.07 0.48 16.75
C CYS A 106 3.78 -0.08 16.12
N VAL A 107 2.83 0.83 15.89
CA VAL A 107 1.49 0.55 15.36
C VAL A 107 1.19 1.52 14.24
N LEU A 108 0.65 0.99 13.14
CA LEU A 108 0.12 1.78 12.03
C LEU A 108 -1.36 2.10 12.29
N ASN A 109 -1.73 3.36 12.18
CA ASN A 109 -3.13 3.80 12.20
C ASN A 109 -3.47 4.42 10.84
N LEU A 110 -4.44 3.85 10.14
CA LEU A 110 -4.95 4.38 8.87
C LEU A 110 -6.34 4.98 9.05
N GLN A 111 -6.55 6.18 8.53
CA GLN A 111 -7.88 6.77 8.41
C GLN A 111 -8.37 6.58 6.98
N LEU A 112 -9.44 5.80 6.82
CA LEU A 112 -9.95 5.37 5.53
C LEU A 112 -11.38 5.87 5.30
N GLY A 113 -11.61 6.41 4.12
CA GLY A 113 -12.94 6.60 3.57
C GLY A 113 -13.21 5.59 2.46
N LEU A 114 -14.26 5.85 1.70
CA LEU A 114 -14.57 5.18 0.44
C LEU A 114 -14.50 6.17 -0.72
N THR A 115 -14.15 5.65 -1.87
CA THR A 115 -14.22 6.32 -3.17
C THR A 115 -14.56 5.26 -4.23
N CYS A 116 -14.47 5.61 -5.51
CA CYS A 116 -14.69 4.67 -6.59
C CYS A 116 -13.84 5.01 -7.82
N TYR A 117 -13.82 4.10 -8.78
CA TYR A 117 -13.07 4.27 -10.03
C TYR A 117 -13.56 5.48 -10.84
N LYS A 118 -14.87 5.72 -10.88
CA LYS A 118 -15.48 6.89 -11.51
C LYS A 118 -14.94 8.20 -10.94
N ASP A 119 -14.93 8.34 -9.61
CA ASP A 119 -14.40 9.51 -8.93
C ASP A 119 -12.91 9.70 -9.25
N TYR A 120 -12.13 8.61 -9.24
CA TYR A 120 -10.71 8.65 -9.61
C TYR A 120 -10.49 9.24 -11.01
N LEU A 121 -11.25 8.78 -12.01
CA LEU A 121 -11.17 9.30 -13.38
C LEU A 121 -11.54 10.79 -13.47
N GLY A 122 -12.58 11.19 -12.75
CA GLY A 122 -13.07 12.56 -12.75
C GLY A 122 -12.25 13.54 -11.90
N THR A 123 -11.40 13.05 -10.99
CA THR A 123 -10.55 13.92 -10.14
C THR A 123 -9.06 13.71 -10.35
N ASN A 124 -8.50 12.55 -9.98
CA ASN A 124 -7.06 12.31 -9.97
C ASN A 124 -6.48 12.20 -11.38
N TRP A 125 -7.21 11.52 -12.26
CA TRP A 125 -6.84 11.33 -13.66
C TRP A 125 -7.33 12.46 -14.57
N SER A 126 -7.99 13.47 -13.98
CA SER A 126 -8.55 14.58 -14.73
C SER A 126 -7.51 15.66 -15.02
N ARG A 127 -7.72 16.40 -16.11
CA ARG A 127 -6.94 17.62 -16.39
C ARG A 127 -7.14 18.70 -15.32
N GLU A 128 -8.24 18.63 -14.56
CA GLU A 128 -8.54 19.54 -13.46
C GLU A 128 -7.82 19.20 -12.15
N ALA A 129 -7.04 18.11 -12.09
CA ALA A 129 -6.42 17.65 -10.84
C ALA A 129 -5.59 18.74 -10.13
N ALA A 130 -4.77 19.50 -10.86
CA ALA A 130 -3.95 20.57 -10.28
C ALA A 130 -4.82 21.74 -9.76
N ASN A 131 -5.94 22.05 -10.43
CA ASN A 131 -6.90 23.06 -9.99
C ASN A 131 -7.61 22.61 -8.72
N LEU A 132 -8.02 21.33 -8.65
CA LEU A 132 -8.60 20.73 -7.46
C LEU A 132 -7.62 20.74 -6.28
N GLN A 133 -6.34 20.46 -6.50
CA GLN A 133 -5.32 20.55 -5.45
C GLN A 133 -5.13 21.98 -4.95
N SER A 134 -5.11 22.96 -5.86
CA SER A 134 -5.01 24.37 -5.51
C SER A 134 -6.23 24.83 -4.71
N HIS A 135 -7.43 24.43 -5.13
CA HIS A 135 -8.68 24.71 -4.45
C HIS A 135 -8.71 24.08 -3.05
N GLY A 136 -8.39 22.79 -2.92
CA GLY A 136 -8.35 22.09 -1.64
C GLY A 136 -7.39 22.75 -0.64
N ARG A 137 -6.21 23.17 -1.13
CA ARG A 137 -5.25 23.90 -0.31
C ARG A 137 -5.80 25.23 0.22
N ASN A 138 -6.53 25.98 -0.61
CA ASN A 138 -7.04 27.30 -0.26
C ASN A 138 -8.27 27.24 0.67
N GLU A 139 -9.22 26.35 0.39
CA GLU A 139 -10.51 26.31 1.11
C GLU A 139 -10.52 25.32 2.27
N ARG A 140 -9.70 24.27 2.21
CA ARG A 140 -9.70 23.16 3.18
C ARG A 140 -8.37 22.94 3.90
N ALA A 141 -7.34 23.72 3.55
CA ALA A 141 -5.96 23.49 4.00
C ALA A 141 -5.44 22.06 3.70
N ASP A 142 -6.04 21.39 2.71
CA ASP A 142 -5.70 20.03 2.29
C ASP A 142 -5.78 19.94 0.77
N PRO A 143 -4.65 19.82 0.05
CA PRO A 143 -4.66 19.70 -1.41
C PRO A 143 -5.38 18.43 -1.90
N GLN A 144 -5.59 17.42 -1.06
CA GLN A 144 -6.22 16.17 -1.45
C GLN A 144 -7.72 16.13 -1.15
N ALA A 145 -8.29 17.18 -0.54
CA ALA A 145 -9.67 17.21 -0.06
C ALA A 145 -10.71 16.91 -1.13
N PHE A 146 -10.49 17.39 -2.36
CA PHE A 146 -11.40 17.22 -3.50
C PHE A 146 -10.98 16.10 -4.45
N LEU A 147 -10.00 15.28 -4.08
CA LEU A 147 -9.52 14.15 -4.87
C LEU A 147 -10.01 12.81 -4.30
N ALA A 148 -10.27 11.86 -5.19
CA ALA A 148 -10.68 10.49 -4.87
C ALA A 148 -9.64 9.76 -4.01
N GLN A 149 -8.36 9.88 -4.34
CA GLN A 149 -7.23 9.26 -3.61
C GLN A 149 -7.44 7.77 -3.27
N PRO A 150 -7.77 6.91 -4.26
CA PRO A 150 -7.90 5.48 -4.00
C PRO A 150 -6.55 4.91 -3.54
N LEU A 151 -6.57 4.15 -2.45
CA LEU A 151 -5.40 3.48 -1.90
C LEU A 151 -4.98 2.33 -2.81
N GLY A 152 -3.77 2.40 -3.35
CA GLY A 152 -3.11 1.26 -3.99
C GLY A 152 -2.36 0.39 -2.99
N VAL A 153 -1.97 -0.80 -3.43
CA VAL A 153 -1.02 -1.66 -2.74
C VAL A 153 0.05 -2.15 -3.72
N GLY A 154 1.27 -2.32 -3.25
CA GLY A 154 2.36 -2.88 -4.03
C GLY A 154 3.32 -3.70 -3.17
N ALA A 155 4.02 -4.66 -3.77
CA ALA A 155 5.01 -5.48 -3.08
C ALA A 155 6.39 -5.45 -3.74
N VAL A 156 7.40 -5.17 -2.91
CA VAL A 156 8.76 -5.65 -3.16
C VAL A 156 8.81 -7.14 -2.83
N MET A 157 8.57 -7.96 -3.85
CA MET A 157 8.62 -9.41 -3.77
C MET A 157 10.06 -9.91 -3.94
N ALA A 158 10.64 -10.51 -2.90
CA ALA A 158 11.98 -11.09 -2.92
C ALA A 158 11.93 -12.61 -3.08
N THR A 159 12.69 -13.16 -4.03
CA THR A 159 12.81 -14.59 -4.29
C THR A 159 13.72 -15.30 -3.27
N ALA A 160 13.73 -16.63 -3.27
CA ALA A 160 14.55 -17.44 -2.37
C ALA A 160 16.06 -17.22 -2.54
N ASP A 161 16.49 -16.88 -3.75
CA ASP A 161 17.85 -16.51 -4.15
C ASP A 161 18.16 -15.00 -4.00
N GLY A 162 17.21 -14.21 -3.49
CA GLY A 162 17.44 -12.83 -3.05
C GLY A 162 17.33 -11.76 -4.13
N ASP A 163 16.78 -12.10 -5.30
CA ASP A 163 16.40 -11.11 -6.31
C ASP A 163 15.01 -10.54 -6.01
N VAL A 164 14.74 -9.34 -6.53
CA VAL A 164 13.43 -8.68 -6.49
C VAL A 164 12.77 -8.75 -7.85
N VAL A 165 11.49 -9.10 -7.87
CA VAL A 165 10.66 -9.16 -9.07
C VAL A 165 10.23 -7.77 -9.51
N LEU A 166 10.37 -7.48 -10.80
CA LEU A 166 9.82 -6.31 -11.49
C LEU A 166 9.05 -6.78 -12.73
N LEU A 167 8.00 -6.04 -13.10
CA LEU A 167 7.11 -6.39 -14.21
C LEU A 167 7.12 -5.27 -15.25
N ARG A 168 7.23 -5.62 -16.53
CA ARG A 168 7.08 -4.67 -17.63
C ARG A 168 5.60 -4.55 -17.95
N ARG A 169 4.98 -3.43 -17.61
CA ARG A 169 3.58 -3.14 -17.91
C ARG A 169 3.31 -3.23 -19.41
N SER A 170 2.16 -3.78 -19.78
CA SER A 170 1.69 -3.85 -21.16
C SER A 170 1.55 -2.46 -21.78
N GLN A 171 1.57 -2.36 -23.10
CA GLN A 171 1.25 -1.11 -23.80
C GLN A 171 -0.26 -0.83 -23.84
N LYS A 172 -1.08 -1.79 -23.40
CA LYS A 172 -2.54 -1.71 -23.45
C LYS A 172 -3.19 -1.20 -22.16
N VAL A 173 -2.42 -1.06 -21.08
CA VAL A 173 -2.94 -0.53 -19.81
C VAL A 173 -3.08 0.99 -19.88
N ALA A 174 -4.02 1.55 -19.11
CA ALA A 174 -4.30 2.98 -19.13
C ALA A 174 -3.22 3.83 -18.42
N GLU A 175 -2.68 3.34 -17.30
CA GLU A 175 -1.66 4.03 -16.51
C GLU A 175 -0.27 3.42 -16.75
N ALA A 176 0.75 4.28 -16.94
CA ALA A 176 2.16 3.89 -16.99
C ALA A 176 2.50 2.79 -18.02
N ALA A 177 1.86 2.81 -19.20
CA ALA A 177 2.07 1.83 -20.26
C ALA A 177 3.55 1.66 -20.63
N GLY A 178 4.04 0.41 -20.65
CA GLY A 178 5.43 0.09 -20.98
C GLY A 178 6.48 0.38 -19.91
N LEU A 179 6.10 0.97 -18.77
CA LEU A 179 7.02 1.18 -17.65
C LEU A 179 7.22 -0.09 -16.83
N LEU A 180 8.29 -0.12 -16.05
CA LEU A 180 8.54 -1.14 -15.04
C LEU A 180 7.74 -0.83 -13.78
N ASP A 181 7.09 -1.86 -13.25
CA ASP A 181 6.35 -1.83 -12.01
C ASP A 181 6.84 -2.91 -11.06
N ILE A 182 6.34 -2.85 -9.84
CA ILE A 182 6.31 -3.97 -8.90
C ILE A 182 4.93 -4.65 -8.98
N PRO A 183 4.78 -5.93 -8.58
CA PRO A 183 3.47 -6.54 -8.43
C PRO A 183 2.60 -5.74 -7.45
N GLY A 184 1.33 -5.52 -7.79
CA GLY A 184 0.42 -4.73 -6.97
C GLY A 184 -0.91 -4.43 -7.66
N GLY A 185 -1.75 -3.68 -6.99
CA GLY A 185 -3.09 -3.35 -7.47
C GLY A 185 -3.86 -2.51 -6.45
N HIS A 186 -5.15 -2.82 -6.25
CA HIS A 186 -6.02 -2.01 -5.37
C HIS A 186 -6.91 -2.89 -4.50
N PRO A 187 -6.81 -2.84 -3.16
CA PRO A 187 -7.72 -3.55 -2.27
C PRO A 187 -9.15 -3.08 -2.48
N GLU A 188 -10.09 -4.02 -2.46
CA GLU A 188 -11.47 -3.76 -2.82
C GLU A 188 -12.41 -3.93 -1.62
N PRO A 189 -13.18 -2.89 -1.25
CA PRO A 189 -14.26 -2.99 -0.26
C PRO A 189 -15.23 -4.14 -0.51
N LYS A 190 -15.42 -4.53 -1.77
CA LYS A 190 -16.23 -5.67 -2.19
C LYS A 190 -15.81 -6.99 -1.57
N MET A 191 -14.52 -7.19 -1.31
CA MET A 191 -14.01 -8.40 -0.66
C MET A 191 -14.39 -8.49 0.82
N VAL A 192 -14.65 -7.34 1.46
CA VAL A 192 -15.16 -7.26 2.84
C VAL A 192 -16.69 -7.41 2.89
N CYS A 193 -17.37 -7.13 1.79
CA CYS A 193 -18.83 -7.14 1.65
C CYS A 193 -19.27 -7.91 0.37
N PRO A 194 -18.96 -9.21 0.23
CA PRO A 194 -19.11 -9.92 -1.04
C PRO A 194 -20.56 -10.00 -1.55
N GLU A 195 -21.54 -9.99 -0.65
CA GLU A 195 -22.97 -10.08 -0.98
C GLU A 195 -23.61 -8.74 -1.39
N VAL A 196 -22.89 -7.62 -1.28
CA VAL A 196 -23.41 -6.27 -1.55
C VAL A 196 -22.97 -5.83 -2.95
N SER A 197 -23.86 -5.27 -3.78
CA SER A 197 -23.45 -4.75 -5.10
C SER A 197 -22.47 -3.57 -4.94
N GLU A 198 -21.59 -3.36 -5.92
CA GLU A 198 -20.55 -2.29 -5.86
C GLU A 198 -21.13 -0.91 -5.51
N GLU A 199 -22.28 -0.58 -6.09
CA GLU A 199 -22.93 0.73 -5.94
C GLU A 199 -23.57 0.91 -4.56
N ALA A 200 -23.84 -0.20 -3.85
CA ALA A 200 -24.45 -0.19 -2.52
C ALA A 200 -23.41 -0.24 -1.40
N ILE A 201 -22.12 -0.36 -1.71
CA ILE A 201 -21.06 -0.34 -0.70
C ILE A 201 -20.94 1.07 -0.12
N CYS A 202 -21.16 1.17 1.18
CA CYS A 202 -21.03 2.40 1.96
C CYS A 202 -20.25 2.15 3.26
N VAL A 203 -19.86 3.23 3.93
CA VAL A 203 -19.00 3.17 5.13
C VAL A 203 -19.67 2.39 6.26
N GLU A 204 -20.99 2.53 6.41
CA GLU A 204 -21.79 1.87 7.45
C GLU A 204 -21.69 0.35 7.39
N LEU A 205 -21.50 -0.22 6.19
CA LEU A 205 -21.34 -1.67 6.00
C LEU A 205 -19.97 -2.19 6.46
N LEU A 206 -19.00 -1.29 6.62
CA LEU A 206 -17.61 -1.60 7.01
C LEU A 206 -17.30 -1.24 8.46
N GLN A 207 -18.14 -0.41 9.10
CA GLN A 207 -18.05 -0.14 10.54
C GLN A 207 -18.20 -1.44 11.34
N GLY A 208 -17.30 -1.67 12.29
CA GLY A 208 -17.22 -2.92 13.04
C GLY A 208 -16.55 -4.09 12.31
N LYS A 209 -16.08 -3.87 11.06
CA LYS A 209 -15.32 -4.84 10.26
C LYS A 209 -13.87 -4.39 10.04
N GLU A 210 -13.31 -3.58 10.94
CA GLU A 210 -11.99 -2.96 10.78
C GLU A 210 -10.90 -4.01 10.58
N ARG A 211 -10.97 -5.13 11.30
CA ARG A 211 -10.03 -6.25 11.13
C ARG A 211 -10.14 -6.91 9.75
N ALA A 212 -11.33 -7.01 9.18
CA ALA A 212 -11.51 -7.56 7.83
C ALA A 212 -10.98 -6.59 6.76
N VAL A 213 -11.12 -5.28 6.95
CA VAL A 213 -10.52 -4.28 6.05
C VAL A 213 -8.99 -4.32 6.12
N VAL A 214 -8.40 -4.44 7.30
CA VAL A 214 -6.94 -4.63 7.44
C VAL A 214 -6.51 -5.93 6.75
N SER A 215 -7.24 -7.02 6.99
CA SER A 215 -6.97 -8.30 6.33
C SER A 215 -7.01 -8.14 4.81
N GLU A 216 -8.00 -7.45 4.26
CA GLU A 216 -8.13 -7.20 2.81
C GLU A 216 -6.94 -6.39 2.25
N ILE A 217 -6.51 -5.33 2.95
CA ILE A 217 -5.35 -4.53 2.52
C ILE A 217 -4.07 -5.39 2.46
N PHE A 218 -3.87 -6.29 3.43
CA PHE A 218 -2.70 -7.17 3.46
C PHE A 218 -2.86 -8.39 2.56
N SER A 219 -4.06 -8.97 2.40
CA SER A 219 -4.24 -10.15 1.56
C SER A 219 -4.28 -9.81 0.08
N SER A 220 -4.81 -8.65 -0.28
CA SER A 220 -4.89 -8.21 -1.69
C SER A 220 -3.52 -8.20 -2.33
N VAL A 221 -2.46 -7.71 -1.67
CA VAL A 221 -1.12 -7.70 -2.28
C VAL A 221 -0.60 -9.12 -2.63
N CYS A 222 -0.93 -10.14 -1.83
CA CYS A 222 -0.60 -11.53 -2.15
C CYS A 222 -1.49 -12.10 -3.27
N ALA A 223 -2.76 -11.70 -3.32
CA ALA A 223 -3.66 -12.06 -4.40
C ALA A 223 -3.17 -11.47 -5.74
N GLU A 224 -2.82 -10.19 -5.77
CA GLU A 224 -2.27 -9.52 -6.96
C GLU A 224 -0.98 -10.18 -7.45
N ILE A 225 -0.05 -10.53 -6.54
CA ILE A 225 1.14 -11.32 -6.90
C ILE A 225 0.74 -12.67 -7.52
N SER A 226 -0.23 -13.36 -6.92
CA SER A 226 -0.69 -14.66 -7.43
C SER A 226 -1.36 -14.53 -8.79
N ASP A 227 -2.15 -13.49 -9.02
CA ASP A 227 -2.95 -13.32 -10.23
C ASP A 227 -2.09 -12.85 -11.42
N GLU A 228 -1.10 -11.98 -11.16
CA GLU A 228 -0.21 -11.45 -12.19
C GLU A 228 1.06 -12.30 -12.40
N VAL A 229 1.74 -12.70 -11.30
CA VAL A 229 3.00 -13.46 -11.35
C VAL A 229 2.77 -14.97 -11.41
N ASN A 230 1.54 -15.42 -11.16
CA ASN A 230 1.11 -16.82 -11.19
C ASN A 230 1.80 -17.74 -10.19
N VAL A 231 2.40 -17.19 -9.12
CA VAL A 231 3.00 -18.00 -8.05
C VAL A 231 1.93 -18.36 -7.01
N PRO A 232 1.97 -19.57 -6.41
CA PRO A 232 0.99 -19.93 -5.39
C PRO A 232 1.12 -19.04 -4.17
N VAL A 233 -0.01 -18.55 -3.62
CA VAL A 233 -0.02 -17.78 -2.35
C VAL A 233 0.70 -18.52 -1.22
N SER A 234 0.65 -19.86 -1.19
CA SER A 234 1.36 -20.67 -0.20
C SER A 234 2.89 -20.58 -0.26
N SER A 235 3.45 -20.05 -1.35
CA SER A 235 4.88 -19.78 -1.51
C SER A 235 5.27 -18.37 -1.03
N LEU A 236 4.29 -17.53 -0.69
CA LEU A 236 4.49 -16.15 -0.24
C LEU A 236 4.45 -16.07 1.30
N SER A 237 5.35 -15.29 1.88
CA SER A 237 5.29 -14.92 3.29
C SER A 237 4.12 -13.97 3.54
N LYS A 238 3.71 -13.84 4.80
CA LYS A 238 2.83 -12.73 5.19
C LYS A 238 3.49 -11.39 4.80
N PRO A 239 2.74 -10.45 4.23
CA PRO A 239 3.27 -9.13 3.87
C PRO A 239 3.68 -8.33 5.08
N LEU A 240 4.77 -7.57 4.92
CA LEU A 240 5.24 -6.60 5.91
C LEU A 240 5.13 -5.20 5.34
N PHE A 241 4.32 -4.35 5.97
CA PHE A 241 4.13 -2.96 5.56
C PHE A 241 5.41 -2.17 5.77
N MET A 242 5.91 -1.53 4.71
CA MET A 242 7.09 -0.67 4.76
C MET A 242 6.71 0.81 4.90
N GLY A 243 5.67 1.25 4.22
CA GLY A 243 5.27 2.66 4.22
C GLY A 243 4.26 2.99 3.13
N ILE A 244 4.06 4.29 2.91
CA ILE A 244 3.16 4.82 1.88
C ILE A 244 3.93 5.78 0.99
N ALA A 245 3.89 5.53 -0.31
CA ALA A 245 4.40 6.41 -1.34
C ALA A 245 3.25 7.15 -2.06
N LEU A 246 3.52 8.34 -2.56
CA LEU A 246 2.58 9.17 -3.32
C LEU A 246 3.04 9.28 -4.77
N ASN A 247 2.13 9.01 -5.70
CA ASN A 247 2.33 9.20 -7.14
C ASN A 247 1.87 10.60 -7.57
N HIS A 248 2.82 11.51 -7.81
CA HIS A 248 2.54 12.88 -8.22
C HIS A 248 2.12 13.03 -9.69
N THR A 249 2.37 12.03 -10.53
CA THR A 249 1.79 12.02 -11.89
C THR A 249 0.29 11.69 -11.88
N SER A 250 -0.20 11.13 -10.76
CA SER A 250 -1.62 10.87 -10.50
C SER A 250 -2.15 11.71 -9.33
N ALA A 251 -1.73 12.98 -9.28
CA ALA A 251 -2.18 13.97 -8.30
C ALA A 251 -2.00 13.53 -6.83
N GLY A 252 -0.88 12.88 -6.54
CA GLY A 252 -0.52 12.41 -5.20
C GLY A 252 -1.23 11.13 -4.75
N ARG A 253 -1.80 10.34 -5.68
CA ARG A 253 -2.48 9.07 -5.33
C ARG A 253 -1.57 8.19 -4.46
N PRO A 254 -2.04 7.71 -3.29
CA PRO A 254 -1.23 6.94 -2.37
C PRO A 254 -1.20 5.45 -2.72
N SER A 255 -0.10 4.81 -2.38
CA SER A 255 0.07 3.36 -2.43
C SER A 255 0.78 2.87 -1.17
N ALA A 256 0.21 1.87 -0.50
CA ALA A 256 0.82 1.18 0.61
C ALA A 256 1.79 0.11 0.07
N GLU A 257 3.06 0.22 0.41
CA GLU A 257 4.10 -0.65 -0.12
C GLU A 257 4.55 -1.68 0.91
N PHE A 258 4.61 -2.93 0.47
CA PHE A 258 4.89 -4.09 1.30
C PHE A 258 6.18 -4.78 0.88
N TYR A 259 6.77 -5.54 1.80
CA TYR A 259 7.79 -6.52 1.52
C TYR A 259 7.20 -7.93 1.65
N VAL A 260 7.44 -8.77 0.65
CA VAL A 260 6.95 -10.16 0.61
C VAL A 260 8.10 -11.07 0.21
N ARG A 261 8.34 -12.13 0.97
CA ARG A 261 9.32 -13.17 0.60
C ARG A 261 8.62 -14.31 -0.13
N CYS A 262 9.24 -14.81 -1.18
CA CYS A 262 8.83 -15.99 -1.91
C CYS A 262 9.81 -17.14 -1.60
N THR A 263 9.28 -18.34 -1.41
CA THR A 263 10.10 -19.55 -1.23
C THR A 263 10.66 -20.11 -2.53
N LEU A 264 10.24 -19.57 -3.67
CA LEU A 264 10.68 -19.95 -5.01
C LEU A 264 11.87 -19.09 -5.45
N THR A 265 12.77 -19.69 -6.22
CA THR A 265 13.89 -19.01 -6.89
C THR A 265 13.43 -18.14 -8.06
N SER A 266 14.29 -17.22 -8.53
CA SER A 266 14.03 -16.42 -9.72
C SER A 266 13.72 -17.24 -10.97
N GLU A 267 14.33 -18.44 -11.11
CA GLU A 267 14.05 -19.35 -12.22
C GLU A 267 12.63 -19.93 -12.13
N GLU A 268 12.26 -20.47 -10.97
CA GLU A 268 10.93 -21.05 -10.75
C GLU A 268 9.83 -20.00 -10.88
N VAL A 269 10.02 -18.79 -10.33
CA VAL A 269 9.07 -17.67 -10.47
C VAL A 269 8.86 -17.32 -11.93
N ARG A 270 9.93 -17.27 -12.74
CA ARG A 270 9.84 -17.00 -14.18
C ARG A 270 9.04 -18.09 -14.91
N ASP A 271 9.19 -19.34 -14.50
CA ASP A 271 8.44 -20.47 -15.08
C ASP A 271 6.97 -20.49 -14.66
N PHE A 272 6.63 -20.02 -13.46
CA PHE A 272 5.23 -19.74 -13.08
C PHE A 272 4.64 -18.63 -13.95
N TYR A 273 5.31 -17.48 -14.05
CA TYR A 273 4.86 -16.35 -14.86
C TYR A 273 4.60 -16.75 -16.33
N ARG A 274 5.53 -17.51 -16.95
CA ARG A 274 5.40 -17.97 -18.35
C ARG A 274 4.24 -18.92 -18.59
N ARG A 275 3.80 -19.67 -17.58
CA ARG A 275 2.60 -20.51 -17.68
C ARG A 275 1.32 -19.68 -17.74
N GLY A 276 1.40 -18.39 -17.42
CA GLY A 276 0.30 -17.43 -17.38
C GLY A 276 -0.51 -17.55 -16.08
N GLY A 277 -0.99 -16.43 -15.55
CA GLY A 277 -2.01 -16.35 -14.52
C GLY A 277 -3.31 -15.70 -15.02
N PRO A 278 -4.30 -15.51 -14.12
CA PRO A 278 -5.52 -14.78 -14.40
C PRO A 278 -5.29 -13.46 -15.16
N GLU A 279 -4.28 -12.69 -14.76
CA GLU A 279 -4.00 -11.35 -15.27
C GLU A 279 -2.71 -11.28 -16.12
N ALA A 280 -2.35 -12.39 -16.80
CA ALA A 280 -1.13 -12.49 -17.62
C ALA A 280 -1.05 -11.53 -18.82
N HIS A 281 -2.03 -10.65 -19.00
CA HIS A 281 -2.10 -9.66 -20.07
C HIS A 281 -1.77 -8.24 -19.60
N GLU A 282 -1.72 -8.00 -18.28
CA GLU A 282 -1.40 -6.69 -17.68
C GLU A 282 0.09 -6.37 -17.77
N SER A 283 0.96 -7.38 -17.68
CA SER A 283 2.39 -7.30 -17.94
C SER A 283 2.81 -8.11 -19.17
N THR A 284 3.97 -7.75 -19.73
CA THR A 284 4.53 -8.32 -20.95
C THR A 284 5.88 -8.99 -20.75
N ASP A 285 6.54 -8.72 -19.62
CA ASP A 285 7.83 -9.30 -19.27
C ASP A 285 8.04 -9.27 -17.76
N ILE A 286 8.90 -10.18 -17.27
CA ILE A 286 9.29 -10.29 -15.85
C ILE A 286 10.81 -10.19 -15.72
N LEU A 287 11.24 -9.26 -14.87
CA LEU A 287 12.64 -8.95 -14.61
C LEU A 287 12.98 -9.24 -13.16
N PHE A 288 14.26 -9.53 -12.92
CA PHE A 288 14.79 -9.87 -11.61
C PHE A 288 16.00 -8.98 -11.33
N LEU A 289 15.93 -8.23 -10.24
CA LEU A 289 16.99 -7.32 -9.84
C LEU A 289 17.56 -7.75 -8.49
N SER A 290 18.87 -8.01 -8.44
CA SER A 290 19.49 -8.43 -7.18
C SER A 290 19.33 -7.38 -6.09
N ARG A 291 19.28 -7.84 -4.83
CA ARG A 291 19.21 -6.94 -3.66
C ARG A 291 20.25 -5.81 -3.70
N ALA A 292 21.49 -6.12 -4.06
CA ALA A 292 22.55 -5.11 -4.17
C ALA A 292 22.22 -4.02 -5.20
N LYS A 293 21.66 -4.38 -6.35
CA LYS A 293 21.23 -3.41 -7.37
C LYS A 293 20.00 -2.61 -6.92
N MET A 294 19.04 -3.25 -6.25
CA MET A 294 17.89 -2.56 -5.64
C MET A 294 18.34 -1.49 -4.64
N LEU A 295 19.32 -1.80 -3.79
CA LEU A 295 19.84 -0.87 -2.79
C LEU A 295 20.65 0.30 -3.39
N GLN A 296 21.17 0.13 -4.61
CA GLN A 296 21.95 1.16 -5.32
C GLN A 296 21.13 1.96 -6.34
N LEU A 297 19.86 1.58 -6.57
CA LEU A 297 19.02 2.20 -7.57
C LEU A 297 18.69 3.65 -7.16
N SER A 298 18.84 4.59 -8.09
CA SER A 298 18.61 6.02 -7.83
C SER A 298 18.14 6.74 -9.10
N ASP A 299 17.78 8.01 -8.96
CA ASP A 299 17.39 8.90 -10.08
C ASP A 299 18.46 9.07 -11.18
N ARG A 300 19.67 8.56 -10.95
CA ARG A 300 20.78 8.52 -11.93
C ARG A 300 20.90 7.20 -12.68
N SER A 301 20.23 6.14 -12.22
CA SER A 301 20.26 4.83 -12.85
C SER A 301 19.40 4.85 -14.12
N PRO A 302 19.87 4.34 -15.28
CA PRO A 302 19.05 4.29 -16.49
C PRO A 302 17.69 3.61 -16.28
N LEU A 303 17.69 2.51 -15.51
CA LEU A 303 16.49 1.75 -15.16
C LEU A 303 15.45 2.59 -14.41
N TRP A 304 15.87 3.58 -13.61
CA TRP A 304 14.95 4.43 -12.84
C TRP A 304 14.01 5.24 -13.72
N SER A 305 14.52 5.71 -14.87
CA SER A 305 13.71 6.45 -15.85
C SER A 305 12.66 5.59 -16.55
N GLU A 306 12.80 4.26 -16.46
CA GLU A 306 11.84 3.30 -17.00
C GLU A 306 10.82 2.82 -15.98
N MET A 307 10.90 3.24 -14.71
CA MET A 307 9.99 2.81 -13.65
C MET A 307 8.79 3.74 -13.52
N CYS A 308 7.63 3.18 -13.21
CA CYS A 308 6.47 3.97 -12.82
C CYS A 308 6.66 4.56 -11.40
N PRO A 309 5.92 5.62 -11.04
CA PRO A 309 6.09 6.27 -9.73
C PRO A 309 5.80 5.36 -8.52
N SER A 310 4.85 4.42 -8.61
CA SER A 310 4.59 3.44 -7.53
C SER A 310 5.81 2.58 -7.25
N ALA A 311 6.40 1.99 -8.30
CA ALA A 311 7.60 1.17 -8.16
C ALA A 311 8.81 1.97 -7.65
N LYS A 312 8.98 3.22 -8.08
CA LYS A 312 9.99 4.12 -7.49
C LYS A 312 9.75 4.29 -5.99
N GLY A 313 8.51 4.49 -5.57
CA GLY A 313 8.11 4.61 -4.17
C GLY A 313 8.45 3.37 -3.35
N ALA A 314 8.13 2.20 -3.88
CA ALA A 314 8.46 0.91 -3.27
C ALA A 314 9.97 0.69 -3.14
N VAL A 315 10.77 1.05 -4.15
CA VAL A 315 12.24 1.00 -4.07
C VAL A 315 12.77 1.90 -2.95
N LEU A 316 12.30 3.15 -2.88
CA LEU A 316 12.73 4.09 -1.82
C LEU A 316 12.39 3.58 -0.42
N LEU A 317 11.21 2.98 -0.26
CA LEU A 317 10.80 2.37 1.01
C LEU A 317 11.64 1.14 1.33
N TYR A 318 11.89 0.28 0.36
CA TYR A 318 12.74 -0.89 0.55
C TYR A 318 14.16 -0.52 0.98
N GLN A 319 14.77 0.47 0.34
CA GLN A 319 16.09 0.99 0.71
C GLN A 319 16.16 1.52 2.14
N ARG A 320 15.06 2.09 2.64
CA ARG A 320 15.01 2.75 3.95
C ARG A 320 14.60 1.79 5.07
N VAL A 321 13.68 0.88 4.79
CA VAL A 321 13.03 0.02 5.81
C VAL A 321 13.62 -1.38 5.84
N MET A 322 14.17 -1.86 4.73
CA MET A 322 14.84 -3.16 4.65
C MET A 322 16.36 -3.06 4.43
N PRO A 323 17.09 -2.18 5.17
CA PRO A 323 18.55 -2.11 5.09
C PRO A 323 19.17 -3.37 5.73
N GLU A 324 20.49 -3.47 5.71
CA GLU A 324 21.21 -4.55 6.37
C GLU A 324 21.07 -4.52 7.90
#